data_AF-A0AAU3IHD0-F1
#
_entry.id   AF-A0AAU3IHD0-F1
#
_cell.length_a   1.000
_cell.length_b   1.000
_cell.length_c   1.000
_cell.angle_alpha   90.00
_cell.angle_beta   90.00
_cell.angle_gamma   90.00
#
_symmetry.space_group_name_H-M   'P 1'
#
loop_
_entity.id
_entity.type
_entity.pdbx_description
1 polymer ?
#
loop_
_entity_poly.entity_id
_entity_poly.type
_entity_poly.pdbx_seq_one_letter_code
_entity_poly.pdbx_strand_id
1 'polypeptide(L)'
;MPRAEEGDTPATRYDDHLAAQLLAQRIVFLGTQVDEVSANRVCAQLLLLSAEDARTDISLYINSPGGSVTAGLAIYDTMRLIPNDVSTLAMGFAASMGQFLLSVGTRGKRFALPNTRIMMHQPSAGIGGTTADIEIQAQNHEFTKRAIERITAEHTGQSEETISRDGDRDRWFTAEQAREYGMVDRVVESLEDVRPAASRRRMGL
;
A
#
# COMPACT_ATOMS: atom_id res chain seq x y z
N MET A 1 -31.70 16.74 -3.00
CA MET A 1 -30.80 15.93 -2.15
C MET A 1 -29.63 16.82 -1.74
N PRO A 2 -29.42 17.11 -0.46
CA PRO A 2 -28.25 17.86 -0.04
C PRO A 2 -27.01 17.00 -0.29
N ARG A 3 -26.00 17.62 -0.90
CA ARG A 3 -24.69 17.04 -1.21
C ARG A 3 -23.98 16.79 0.12
N ALA A 4 -23.62 15.55 0.41
CA ALA A 4 -22.80 15.24 1.58
C ALA A 4 -21.48 16.02 1.43
N GLU A 5 -21.20 16.89 2.40
CA GLU A 5 -19.89 17.52 2.51
C GLU A 5 -18.87 16.39 2.77
N GLU A 6 -17.87 16.28 1.91
CA GLU A 6 -16.70 15.41 2.12
C GLU A 6 -15.94 15.92 3.34
N GLY A 7 -16.28 15.36 4.49
CA GLY A 7 -15.66 15.69 5.77
C GLY A 7 -14.28 15.06 5.88
N ASP A 8 -13.26 15.76 5.39
CA ASP A 8 -11.90 15.53 5.85
C ASP A 8 -11.84 15.99 7.31
N THR A 9 -12.04 15.05 8.24
CA THR A 9 -11.98 15.34 9.68
C THR A 9 -10.52 15.60 10.02
N PRO A 10 -10.13 16.83 10.42
CA PRO A 10 -8.73 17.14 10.66
C PRO A 10 -8.18 16.25 11.77
N ALA A 11 -6.99 15.68 11.55
CA ALA A 11 -6.30 14.85 12.51
C ALA A 11 -6.23 15.56 13.86
N THR A 12 -6.67 14.86 14.92
CA THR A 12 -6.68 15.43 16.26
C THR A 12 -5.32 15.22 16.92
N ARG A 13 -5.00 16.03 17.95
CA ARG A 13 -3.80 15.79 18.79
C ARG A 13 -3.77 14.40 19.42
N TYR A 14 -4.93 13.77 19.58
CA TYR A 14 -5.05 12.41 20.08
C TYR A 14 -4.57 11.39 19.03
N ASP A 15 -4.89 11.61 17.76
CA ASP A 15 -4.44 10.77 16.64
C ASP A 15 -2.93 10.85 16.45
N ASP A 16 -2.33 12.03 16.66
CA ASP A 16 -0.87 12.20 16.64
C ASP A 16 -0.18 11.45 17.78
N HIS A 17 -0.77 11.45 18.98
CA HIS A 17 -0.24 10.71 20.12
C HIS A 17 -0.29 9.20 19.89
N LEU A 18 -1.42 8.68 19.38
CA LEU A 18 -1.56 7.27 19.03
C LEU A 18 -0.59 6.87 17.92
N ALA A 19 -0.44 7.70 16.89
CA ALA A 19 0.50 7.44 15.81
C ALA A 19 1.95 7.41 16.31
N ALA A 20 2.33 8.28 17.25
CA ALA A 20 3.66 8.24 17.86
C ALA A 20 3.88 6.97 18.70
N GLN A 21 2.86 6.51 19.44
CA GLN A 21 2.93 5.25 20.18
C GLN A 21 3.06 4.03 19.26
N LEU A 22 2.31 4.00 18.15
CA LEU A 22 2.45 2.97 17.12
C LEU A 22 3.83 3.00 16.47
N LEU A 23 4.34 4.20 16.16
CA LEU A 23 5.67 4.38 15.57
C LEU A 23 6.77 3.86 16.51
N ALA A 24 6.66 4.10 17.82
CA ALA A 24 7.59 3.52 18.81
C ALA A 24 7.56 1.98 18.85
N GLN A 25 6.47 1.37 18.38
CA GLN A 25 6.35 -0.08 18.16
C GLN A 25 6.69 -0.50 16.72
N ARG A 26 7.27 0.39 15.91
CA ARG A 26 7.62 0.21 14.49
C ARG A 26 6.44 -0.06 13.57
N ILE A 27 5.28 0.47 13.94
CA ILE A 27 4.04 0.38 13.17
C ILE A 27 3.76 1.74 12.52
N VAL A 28 3.67 1.75 11.19
CA VAL A 28 3.26 2.88 10.36
C VAL A 28 1.82 2.65 9.92
N PHE A 29 0.95 3.64 10.07
CA PHE A 29 -0.47 3.51 9.79
C PHE A 29 -0.90 4.41 8.62
N LEU A 30 -1.34 3.79 7.52
CA LEU A 30 -1.96 4.44 6.37
C LEU A 30 -3.47 4.23 6.45
N GLY A 31 -4.14 5.12 7.16
CA GLY A 31 -5.59 5.07 7.45
C GLY A 31 -6.47 5.98 6.61
N THR A 32 -5.89 6.67 5.63
CA THR A 32 -6.55 7.69 4.81
C THR A 32 -6.32 7.41 3.33
N GLN A 33 -6.88 8.28 2.48
CA GLN A 33 -6.52 8.32 1.06
C GLN A 33 -5.00 8.50 0.91
N VAL A 34 -4.44 7.88 -0.15
CA VAL A 34 -3.05 8.08 -0.57
C VAL A 34 -2.96 9.38 -1.36
N ASP A 35 -2.28 10.35 -0.79
CA ASP A 35 -2.02 11.68 -1.34
C ASP A 35 -0.61 12.14 -0.94
N GLU A 36 -0.21 13.33 -1.34
CA GLU A 36 1.13 13.85 -1.07
C GLU A 36 1.41 13.97 0.44
N VAL A 37 0.40 14.33 1.24
CA VAL A 37 0.55 14.54 2.69
C VAL A 37 0.77 13.20 3.41
N SER A 38 -0.12 12.24 3.18
CA SER A 38 -0.04 10.90 3.73
C SER A 38 1.20 10.15 3.24
N ALA A 39 1.56 10.27 1.96
CA ALA A 39 2.76 9.64 1.43
C ALA A 39 4.04 10.22 2.03
N ASN A 40 4.17 11.54 2.11
CA ASN A 40 5.34 12.16 2.75
C ASN A 40 5.46 11.74 4.22
N ARG A 41 4.34 11.65 4.94
CA ARG A 41 4.31 11.15 6.32
C ARG A 41 4.81 9.71 6.41
N VAL A 42 4.26 8.80 5.60
CA VAL A 42 4.64 7.38 5.58
C VAL A 42 6.12 7.23 5.22
N CYS A 43 6.60 7.90 4.17
CA CYS A 43 8.00 7.85 3.76
C CYS A 43 8.93 8.36 4.87
N ALA A 44 8.62 9.49 5.50
CA ALA A 44 9.41 10.03 6.60
C ALA A 44 9.46 9.05 7.79
N GLN A 45 8.33 8.45 8.15
CA GLN A 45 8.25 7.45 9.24
C GLN A 45 9.08 6.20 8.92
N LEU A 46 9.02 5.68 7.69
CA LEU A 46 9.84 4.55 7.25
C LEU A 46 11.35 4.86 7.37
N LEU A 47 11.77 6.04 6.90
CA LEU A 47 13.17 6.47 6.97
C LEU A 47 13.64 6.65 8.41
N LEU A 48 12.83 7.24 9.28
CA LEU A 48 13.14 7.42 10.70
C LEU A 48 13.31 6.09 11.42
N LEU A 49 12.37 5.15 11.24
CA LEU A 49 12.44 3.81 11.84
C LEU A 49 13.66 3.02 11.35
N SER A 50 14.02 3.20 10.07
CA SER A 50 15.20 2.57 9.47
C SER A 50 16.50 3.15 10.03
N ALA A 51 16.56 4.47 10.22
CA ALA A 51 17.70 5.15 10.83
C ALA A 51 17.90 4.78 12.30
N GLU A 52 16.80 4.57 13.05
CA GLU A 52 16.82 4.12 14.44
C GLU A 52 17.28 2.66 14.57
N ASP A 53 16.73 1.76 13.75
CA ASP A 53 17.16 0.37 13.66
C ASP A 53 16.94 -0.19 12.25
N ALA A 54 18.05 -0.38 11.53
CA ALA A 54 18.08 -0.87 10.15
C ALA A 54 17.82 -2.39 10.02
N ARG A 55 17.63 -3.13 11.13
CA ARG A 55 17.52 -4.60 11.13
C ARG A 55 16.16 -5.13 11.51
N THR A 56 15.41 -4.40 12.33
CA THR A 56 14.08 -4.85 12.77
C THR A 56 13.05 -4.51 11.72
N ASP A 57 12.10 -5.42 11.48
CA ASP A 57 11.02 -5.20 10.53
C ASP A 57 10.24 -3.91 10.85
N ILE A 58 9.55 -3.38 9.84
CA ILE A 58 8.57 -2.32 9.98
C ILE A 58 7.22 -2.88 9.52
N SER A 59 6.13 -2.51 10.20
CA SER A 59 4.78 -2.91 9.79
C SER A 59 4.01 -1.73 9.24
N LEU A 60 3.57 -1.83 7.99
CA LEU A 60 2.66 -0.89 7.35
C LEU A 60 1.23 -1.41 7.43
N TYR A 61 0.43 -0.76 8.26
CA TYR A 61 -0.98 -1.06 8.45
C TYR A 61 -1.82 -0.19 7.51
N ILE A 62 -2.68 -0.82 6.71
CA ILE A 62 -3.37 -0.20 5.59
C ILE A 62 -4.88 -0.32 5.78
N ASN A 63 -5.54 0.82 5.86
CA ASN A 63 -6.99 0.97 5.72
C ASN A 63 -7.24 2.18 4.82
N SER A 64 -7.19 1.97 3.50
CA SER A 64 -7.12 3.06 2.54
C SER A 64 -7.95 2.76 1.28
N PRO A 65 -8.71 3.76 0.77
CA PRO A 65 -9.36 3.67 -0.53
C PRO A 65 -8.37 3.75 -1.71
N GLY A 66 -7.07 3.91 -1.44
CA GLY A 66 -6.05 4.22 -2.44
C GLY A 66 -5.98 5.71 -2.70
N GLY A 67 -5.58 6.11 -3.91
CA GLY A 67 -5.44 7.52 -4.27
C GLY A 67 -4.39 7.74 -5.35
N SER A 68 -3.57 8.78 -5.18
CA SER A 68 -2.55 9.22 -6.15
C SER A 68 -1.51 8.12 -6.41
N VAL A 69 -1.32 7.79 -7.69
CA VAL A 69 -0.37 6.76 -8.12
C VAL A 69 1.07 7.18 -7.83
N THR A 70 1.43 8.43 -8.09
CA THR A 70 2.77 8.95 -7.82
C THR A 70 3.08 8.98 -6.34
N ALA A 71 2.11 9.38 -5.50
CA ALA A 71 2.25 9.35 -4.05
C ALA A 71 2.44 7.92 -3.53
N GLY A 72 1.69 6.95 -4.04
CA GLY A 72 1.87 5.55 -3.67
C GLY A 72 3.18 4.94 -4.18
N LEU A 73 3.65 5.33 -5.37
CA LEU A 73 4.96 4.92 -5.89
C LEU A 73 6.12 5.46 -5.03
N ALA A 74 6.00 6.69 -4.50
CA ALA A 74 6.98 7.22 -3.55
C ALA A 74 7.08 6.37 -2.27
N ILE A 75 5.94 5.89 -1.74
CA ILE A 75 5.93 4.96 -0.61
C ILE A 75 6.59 3.64 -0.99
N TYR A 76 6.23 3.05 -2.14
CA TYR A 76 6.80 1.80 -2.62
C TYR A 76 8.33 1.88 -2.79
N ASP A 77 8.84 2.91 -3.46
CA ASP A 77 10.28 3.08 -3.66
C ASP A 77 11.00 3.30 -2.33
N THR A 78 10.36 3.98 -1.36
CA THR A 78 10.91 4.12 0.00
C THR A 78 10.96 2.79 0.74
N MET A 79 9.90 1.97 0.65
CA MET A 79 9.90 0.59 1.19
C MET A 79 11.01 -0.26 0.57
N ARG A 80 11.32 -0.04 -0.72
CA ARG A 80 12.40 -0.75 -1.42
C ARG A 80 13.79 -0.25 -1.08
N LEU A 81 13.92 1.04 -0.76
CA LEU A 81 15.17 1.74 -0.46
C LEU A 81 15.74 1.33 0.91
N ILE A 82 14.88 1.21 1.91
CA ILE A 82 15.33 0.87 3.28
C ILE A 82 15.77 -0.60 3.37
N PRO A 83 16.78 -0.92 4.21
CA PRO A 83 17.26 -2.29 4.40
C PRO A 83 16.30 -3.18 5.20
N ASN A 84 15.27 -2.61 5.81
CA ASN A 84 14.29 -3.30 6.64
C ASN A 84 13.32 -4.10 5.76
N ASP A 85 12.88 -5.26 6.25
CA ASP A 85 11.66 -5.84 5.70
C ASP A 85 10.45 -5.00 6.10
N VAL A 86 9.56 -4.74 5.15
CA VAL A 86 8.30 -4.05 5.40
C VAL A 86 7.17 -5.05 5.28
N SER A 87 6.63 -5.46 6.43
CA SER A 87 5.40 -6.24 6.51
C SER A 87 4.18 -5.35 6.24
N THR A 88 3.13 -5.90 5.64
CA THR A 88 1.90 -5.18 5.33
C THR A 88 0.71 -5.87 5.96
N LEU A 89 -0.25 -5.10 6.49
CA LEU A 89 -1.50 -5.62 7.04
C LEU A 89 -2.67 -4.78 6.53
N ALA A 90 -3.59 -5.40 5.79
CA ALA A 90 -4.83 -4.76 5.38
C ALA A 90 -5.94 -4.96 6.42
N MET A 91 -6.55 -3.85 6.84
CA MET A 91 -7.62 -3.80 7.83
C MET A 91 -8.83 -3.07 7.27
N GLY A 92 -9.99 -3.74 7.26
CA GLY A 92 -11.22 -3.14 6.73
C GLY A 92 -11.21 -3.06 5.21
N PHE A 93 -10.40 -2.15 4.65
CA PHE A 93 -10.40 -1.86 3.22
C PHE A 93 -9.02 -1.49 2.67
N ALA A 94 -8.61 -2.11 1.56
CA ALA A 94 -7.43 -1.72 0.80
C ALA A 94 -7.76 -1.73 -0.70
N ALA A 95 -7.87 -0.55 -1.31
CA ALA A 95 -8.24 -0.42 -2.72
C ALA A 95 -7.18 0.34 -3.51
N SER A 96 -7.11 0.11 -4.82
CA SER A 96 -6.25 0.89 -5.73
C SER A 96 -4.80 0.93 -5.21
N MET A 97 -4.22 2.11 -5.00
CA MET A 97 -2.89 2.25 -4.40
C MET A 97 -2.75 1.65 -2.99
N GLY A 98 -3.83 1.53 -2.21
CA GLY A 98 -3.83 0.78 -0.95
C GLY A 98 -3.66 -0.72 -1.16
N GLN A 99 -4.34 -1.30 -2.17
CA GLN A 99 -4.16 -2.70 -2.57
C GLN A 99 -2.75 -2.93 -3.15
N PHE A 100 -2.25 -2.00 -3.95
CA PHE A 100 -0.89 -2.05 -4.48
C PHE A 100 0.13 -2.10 -3.34
N LEU A 101 0.07 -1.14 -2.41
CA LEU A 101 0.99 -1.05 -1.26
C LEU A 101 0.89 -2.29 -0.35
N LEU A 102 -0.29 -2.87 -0.19
CA LEU A 102 -0.47 -4.15 0.49
C LEU A 102 0.33 -5.26 -0.19
N SER A 103 0.24 -5.34 -1.51
CA SER A 103 0.78 -6.46 -2.31
C SER A 103 2.31 -6.42 -2.42
N VAL A 104 2.90 -5.23 -2.37
CA VAL A 104 4.35 -5.00 -2.53
C VAL A 104 5.16 -5.10 -1.23
N GLY A 105 4.52 -5.42 -0.11
CA GLY A 105 5.22 -5.76 1.14
C GLY A 105 6.19 -6.94 0.97
N THR A 106 7.09 -7.13 1.92
CA THR A 106 8.04 -8.25 1.91
C THR A 106 7.29 -9.58 1.81
N ARG A 107 7.66 -10.40 0.82
CA ARG A 107 7.04 -11.71 0.57
C ARG A 107 7.11 -12.61 1.83
N GLY A 108 6.00 -13.25 2.16
CA GLY A 108 5.82 -14.02 3.39
C GLY A 108 5.38 -13.18 4.59
N LYS A 109 5.31 -11.84 4.46
CA LYS A 109 4.93 -10.90 5.53
C LYS A 109 3.79 -9.96 5.11
N ARG A 110 2.93 -10.38 4.17
CA ARG A 110 1.75 -9.63 3.72
C ARG A 110 0.49 -10.26 4.28
N PHE A 111 -0.35 -9.48 4.93
CA PHE A 111 -1.43 -9.98 5.78
C PHE A 111 -2.76 -9.26 5.50
N ALA A 112 -3.86 -9.95 5.74
CA ALA A 112 -5.19 -9.35 5.77
C ALA A 112 -5.99 -9.87 6.98
N LEU A 113 -6.87 -9.04 7.53
CA LEU A 113 -7.88 -9.49 8.49
C LEU A 113 -9.04 -10.20 7.76
N PRO A 114 -9.80 -11.10 8.43
CA PRO A 114 -10.76 -11.98 7.75
C PRO A 114 -11.85 -11.26 6.96
N ASN A 115 -12.31 -10.11 7.45
CA ASN A 115 -13.38 -9.33 6.84
C ASN A 115 -12.85 -8.22 5.91
N THR A 116 -11.54 -8.11 5.72
CA THR A 116 -10.97 -7.08 4.86
C THR A 116 -11.42 -7.28 3.42
N ARG A 117 -11.80 -6.18 2.78
CA ARG A 117 -12.09 -6.12 1.33
C ARG A 117 -10.91 -5.49 0.62
N ILE A 118 -10.50 -6.14 -0.46
CA ILE A 118 -9.40 -5.66 -1.32
C ILE A 118 -9.98 -5.38 -2.70
N MET A 119 -9.62 -4.25 -3.31
CA MET A 119 -10.14 -3.85 -4.62
C MET A 119 -9.00 -3.44 -5.54
N MET A 120 -8.96 -4.08 -6.71
CA MET A 120 -8.07 -3.74 -7.82
C MET A 120 -8.88 -3.06 -8.92
N HIS A 121 -8.36 -1.97 -9.46
CA HIS A 121 -8.88 -1.31 -10.65
C HIS A 121 -7.74 -0.60 -11.37
N GLN A 122 -7.98 -0.20 -12.61
CA GLN A 122 -7.01 0.54 -13.40
C GLN A 122 -6.83 1.95 -12.84
N PRO A 123 -5.62 2.52 -12.91
CA PRO A 123 -5.42 3.94 -12.61
C PRO A 123 -6.35 4.81 -13.47
N SER A 124 -7.12 5.68 -12.82
CA SER A 124 -7.94 6.68 -13.51
C SER A 124 -7.21 8.02 -13.52
N ALA A 125 -7.37 8.77 -14.61
CA ALA A 125 -6.88 10.13 -14.71
C ALA A 125 -7.77 10.98 -15.61
N GLY A 126 -7.93 12.25 -15.25
CA GLY A 126 -8.54 13.24 -16.13
C GLY A 126 -7.53 13.70 -17.17
N ILE A 127 -7.87 13.57 -18.45
CA ILE A 127 -7.04 14.04 -19.57
C ILE A 127 -7.73 15.25 -20.23
N GLY A 128 -6.97 16.29 -20.54
CA GLY A 128 -7.52 17.49 -21.20
C GLY A 128 -6.45 18.47 -21.69
N GLY A 129 -6.87 19.41 -22.54
CA GLY A 129 -6.00 20.41 -23.17
C GLY A 129 -6.07 20.36 -24.69
N THR A 130 -5.02 20.84 -25.36
CA THR A 130 -4.87 20.70 -26.81
C THR A 130 -4.64 19.24 -27.21
N THR A 131 -4.73 18.92 -28.50
CA THR A 131 -4.43 17.56 -28.99
C THR A 131 -3.05 17.07 -28.55
N ALA A 132 -2.04 17.95 -28.57
CA ALA A 132 -0.70 17.62 -28.11
C ALA A 132 -0.64 17.35 -26.60
N ASP A 133 -1.36 18.15 -25.78
CA ASP A 133 -1.44 17.93 -24.33
C ASP A 133 -2.10 16.58 -24.01
N ILE A 134 -3.19 16.26 -24.71
CA ILE A 134 -3.90 14.99 -24.57
C ILE A 134 -2.98 13.82 -24.92
N GLU A 135 -2.23 13.91 -26.02
CA GLU A 135 -1.29 12.86 -26.43
C GLU A 135 -0.18 12.64 -25.41
N ILE A 136 0.43 13.72 -24.90
CA ILE A 136 1.50 13.66 -23.88
C ILE A 136 0.96 13.05 -22.58
N GLN A 137 -0.22 13.48 -22.13
CA GLN A 137 -0.84 12.94 -20.92
C GLN A 137 -1.17 11.45 -21.08
N ALA A 138 -1.77 11.05 -22.21
CA ALA A 138 -2.08 9.65 -22.49
C ALA A 138 -0.83 8.75 -22.48
N GLN A 139 0.27 9.21 -23.09
CA GLN A 139 1.55 8.49 -23.07
C GLN A 139 2.10 8.33 -21.65
N ASN A 140 2.03 9.38 -20.82
CA ASN A 140 2.47 9.32 -19.43
C ASN A 140 1.59 8.40 -18.56
N HIS A 141 0.27 8.40 -18.81
CA HIS A 141 -0.66 7.49 -18.13
C HIS A 141 -0.39 6.04 -18.50
N GLU A 142 -0.18 5.74 -19.78
CA GLU A 142 0.16 4.39 -20.23
C GLU A 142 1.51 3.91 -19.64
N PHE A 143 2.51 4.79 -19.59
CA PHE A 143 3.79 4.49 -18.93
C PHE A 143 3.60 4.10 -17.46
N THR A 144 2.83 4.90 -16.73
CA THR A 144 2.59 4.67 -15.30
C THR A 144 1.76 3.41 -15.07
N LYS A 145 0.72 3.19 -15.88
CA LYS A 145 -0.12 1.99 -15.86
C LYS A 145 0.73 0.73 -16.01
N ARG A 146 1.57 0.66 -17.04
CA ARG A 146 2.45 -0.50 -17.28
C ARG A 146 3.42 -0.74 -16.12
N ALA A 147 3.95 0.32 -15.52
CA ALA A 147 4.82 0.18 -14.36
C ALA A 147 4.09 -0.48 -13.17
N ILE A 148 2.85 -0.04 -12.88
CA ILE A 148 2.02 -0.63 -11.83
C ILE A 148 1.65 -2.08 -12.14
N GLU A 149 1.24 -2.38 -13.38
CA GLU A 149 0.90 -3.75 -13.79
C GLU A 149 2.09 -4.70 -13.64
N ARG A 150 3.27 -4.29 -14.11
CA ARG A 150 4.53 -5.04 -13.98
C ARG A 150 4.92 -5.31 -12.53
N ILE A 151 4.92 -4.27 -11.68
CA ILE A 151 5.29 -4.42 -10.26
C ILE A 151 4.27 -5.30 -9.54
N THR A 152 2.97 -5.10 -9.80
CA THR A 152 1.91 -5.92 -9.20
C THR A 152 2.03 -7.38 -9.64
N ALA A 153 2.31 -7.64 -10.91
CA ALA A 153 2.55 -8.98 -11.44
C ALA A 153 3.74 -9.66 -10.74
N GLU A 154 4.86 -8.94 -10.60
CA GLU A 154 6.06 -9.42 -9.89
C GLU A 154 5.76 -9.85 -8.44
N HIS A 155 5.01 -9.03 -7.71
CA HIS A 155 4.73 -9.28 -6.29
C HIS A 155 3.59 -10.30 -6.06
N THR A 156 2.63 -10.41 -6.98
CA THR A 156 1.53 -11.37 -6.86
C THR A 156 1.88 -12.75 -7.44
N GLY A 157 2.83 -12.80 -8.38
CA GLY A 157 3.14 -13.99 -9.17
C GLY A 157 2.19 -14.22 -10.35
N GLN A 158 1.29 -13.28 -10.64
CA GLN A 158 0.43 -13.30 -11.82
C GLN A 158 1.19 -12.78 -13.06
N SER A 159 0.66 -13.02 -14.26
CA SER A 159 1.16 -12.38 -15.47
C SER A 159 0.69 -10.92 -15.57
N GLU A 160 1.45 -10.06 -16.24
CA GLU A 160 1.04 -8.67 -16.54
C GLU A 160 -0.31 -8.63 -17.27
N GLU A 161 -0.55 -9.56 -18.22
CA GLU A 161 -1.83 -9.70 -18.91
C GLU A 161 -2.98 -10.01 -17.95
N THR A 162 -2.75 -10.86 -16.95
CA THR A 162 -3.76 -11.19 -15.94
C THR A 162 -4.05 -9.98 -15.07
N ILE A 163 -3.03 -9.25 -14.61
CA ILE A 163 -3.24 -8.01 -13.84
C ILE A 163 -4.01 -6.98 -14.67
N SER A 164 -3.64 -6.78 -15.94
CA SER A 164 -4.30 -5.80 -16.81
C SER A 164 -5.77 -6.14 -17.04
N ARG A 165 -6.08 -7.40 -17.37
CA ARG A 165 -7.46 -7.88 -17.54
C ARG A 165 -8.26 -7.74 -16.26
N ASP A 166 -7.67 -8.12 -15.13
CA ASP A 166 -8.37 -8.18 -13.85
C ASP A 166 -8.57 -6.79 -13.22
N GLY A 167 -7.74 -5.81 -13.60
CA GLY A 167 -7.85 -4.41 -13.20
C GLY A 167 -8.64 -3.53 -14.17
N ASP A 168 -8.97 -3.96 -15.39
CA ASP A 168 -9.73 -3.13 -16.35
C ASP A 168 -11.10 -2.68 -15.80
N ARG A 169 -11.67 -3.44 -14.88
CA ARG A 169 -12.84 -3.06 -14.10
C ARG A 169 -12.59 -3.29 -12.63
N ASP A 170 -13.37 -2.63 -11.78
CA ASP A 170 -13.36 -2.85 -10.34
C ASP A 170 -13.53 -4.33 -10.02
N ARG A 171 -12.45 -4.93 -9.53
CA ARG A 171 -12.43 -6.31 -9.09
C ARG A 171 -12.23 -6.37 -7.59
N TRP A 172 -13.17 -7.02 -6.94
CA TRP A 172 -13.22 -7.13 -5.49
C TRP A 172 -12.82 -8.51 -5.02
N PHE A 173 -12.04 -8.53 -3.94
CA PHE A 173 -11.51 -9.73 -3.31
C PHE A 173 -11.89 -9.75 -1.83
N THR A 174 -12.29 -10.92 -1.36
CA THR A 174 -12.20 -11.27 0.07
C THR A 174 -10.74 -11.44 0.49
N ALA A 175 -10.46 -11.46 1.79
CA ALA A 175 -9.12 -11.74 2.30
C ALA A 175 -8.55 -13.07 1.78
N GLU A 176 -9.39 -14.12 1.72
CA GLU A 176 -8.99 -15.42 1.18
C GLU A 176 -8.73 -15.39 -0.33
N GLN A 177 -9.59 -14.76 -1.11
CA GLN A 177 -9.36 -14.60 -2.55
C GLN A 177 -8.08 -13.79 -2.83
N ALA A 178 -7.78 -12.77 -2.02
CA ALA A 178 -6.55 -12.00 -2.14
C ALA A 178 -5.31 -12.84 -1.80
N ARG A 179 -5.42 -13.77 -0.84
CA ARG A 179 -4.37 -14.75 -0.55
C ARG A 179 -4.14 -15.69 -1.74
N GLU A 180 -5.21 -16.27 -2.26
CA GLU A 180 -5.16 -17.17 -3.43
C GLU A 180 -4.60 -16.46 -4.67
N TYR A 181 -4.93 -15.17 -4.85
CA TYR A 181 -4.42 -14.36 -5.94
C TYR A 181 -2.94 -13.98 -5.79
N GLY A 182 -2.38 -14.07 -4.58
CA GLY A 182 -1.01 -13.72 -4.26
C GLY A 182 -0.78 -12.29 -3.78
N MET A 183 -1.84 -11.52 -3.51
CA MET A 183 -1.75 -10.16 -2.96
C MET A 183 -1.31 -10.16 -1.49
N VAL A 184 -1.74 -11.16 -0.73
CA VAL A 184 -1.33 -11.38 0.66
C VAL A 184 -0.85 -12.81 0.83
N ASP A 185 -0.03 -13.05 1.86
CA ASP A 185 0.50 -14.38 2.16
C ASP A 185 -0.41 -15.13 3.14
N ARG A 186 -1.02 -14.43 4.11
CA ARG A 186 -1.87 -15.04 5.14
C ARG A 186 -3.05 -14.15 5.53
N VAL A 187 -4.17 -14.80 5.82
CA VAL A 187 -5.26 -14.21 6.59
C VAL A 187 -4.99 -14.48 8.07
N VAL A 188 -5.03 -13.46 8.91
CA VAL A 188 -4.57 -13.52 10.31
C VAL A 188 -5.69 -13.16 11.29
N GLU A 189 -5.66 -13.79 12.47
CA GLU A 189 -6.67 -13.61 13.53
C GLU A 189 -6.06 -13.19 14.87
N SER A 190 -4.74 -13.19 15.00
CA SER A 190 -4.02 -12.77 16.20
C SER A 190 -3.06 -11.61 15.93
N LEU A 191 -2.95 -10.70 16.89
CA LEU A 191 -1.95 -9.64 16.85
C LEU A 191 -0.52 -10.19 16.86
N GLU A 192 -0.30 -11.36 17.45
CA GLU A 192 1.03 -12.00 17.49
C GLU A 192 1.55 -12.37 16.10
N ASP A 193 0.66 -12.59 15.13
CA ASP A 193 1.02 -12.95 13.76
C ASP A 193 1.67 -11.81 12.98
N VAL A 194 1.47 -10.56 13.42
CA VAL A 194 1.79 -9.35 12.63
C VAL A 194 2.74 -8.38 13.33
N ARG A 195 3.25 -8.74 14.51
CA ARG A 195 4.22 -7.89 15.21
C ARG A 195 5.54 -7.79 14.45
N PRO A 196 6.17 -6.60 14.38
CA PRO A 196 7.51 -6.45 13.83
C PRO A 196 8.49 -7.41 14.49
N ALA A 197 9.07 -8.29 13.70
CA ALA A 197 10.07 -9.24 14.17
C ALA A 197 11.48 -8.64 14.00
N ALA A 198 12.37 -8.92 14.95
CA ALA A 198 13.79 -8.69 14.73
C ALA A 198 14.29 -9.70 13.67
N SER A 199 15.03 -9.22 12.66
CA SER A 199 15.62 -10.09 11.64
C SER A 199 16.48 -11.18 12.29
N ARG A 200 16.03 -12.44 12.20
CA ARG A 200 16.85 -13.61 12.49
C ARG A 200 17.77 -13.85 11.30
N ARG A 201 18.83 -13.05 11.12
CA ARG A 201 19.95 -13.56 10.32
C ARG A 201 20.44 -14.83 11.01
N ARG A 202 20.42 -15.95 10.29
CA ARG A 202 21.19 -17.15 10.68
C ARG A 202 22.58 -16.65 11.04
N MET A 203 22.97 -16.75 12.31
CA MET A 203 24.39 -16.72 12.68
C MET A 203 25.01 -17.90 11.93
N GLY A 204 25.60 -17.61 10.78
CA GLY A 204 26.37 -18.59 10.03
C GLY A 204 27.60 -18.94 10.84
N LEU A 205 27.75 -20.25 11.08
CA LEU A 205 29.01 -20.93 11.36
C LEU A 205 30.05 -20.60 10.30
#